data_AF-A0A522WJP8-F1
#
_entry.id   AF-A0A522WJP8-F1
#
_cell.length_a   1.000
_cell.length_b   1.000
_cell.length_c   1.000
_cell.angle_alpha   90.00
_cell.angle_beta   90.00
_cell.angle_gamma   90.00
#
_symmetry.space_group_name_H-M   'P 1'
#
loop_
_entity.id
_entity.type
_entity.pdbx_description
1 polymer ?
#
loop_
_entity_poly.entity_id
_entity_poly.type
_entity_poly.pdbx_seq_one_letter_code
_entity_poly.pdbx_strand_id
1 'polypeptide(L)'
;MHMAWMRSVCGRLESRYQYSAGIVYNNFPWPSEPTEKQHTTIETAAQAVLDARATHPDASLADLYDPVAMPPNLRKAHQALDKAVDVAYGKKNFTSDAQRVAFLFELYHKYTSLLPAPETPKKRKKRVYRKY
;
A
#
# COMPACT_ATOMS: atom_id res chain seq x y z
N MET A 1 4.97 2.61 3.52
CA MET A 1 3.83 1.89 4.18
C MET A 1 3.09 0.89 3.29
N HIS A 2 2.40 1.35 2.24
CA HIS A 2 1.54 0.47 1.42
C HIS A 2 2.30 -0.71 0.78
N MET A 3 3.54 -0.47 0.35
CA MET A 3 4.37 -1.54 -0.19
C MET A 3 4.68 -2.64 0.84
N ALA A 4 4.96 -2.29 2.10
CA ALA A 4 5.19 -3.28 3.15
C ALA A 4 3.95 -4.16 3.36
N TRP A 5 2.75 -3.55 3.41
CA TRP A 5 1.48 -4.27 3.46
C TRP A 5 1.30 -5.21 2.27
N MET A 6 1.43 -4.67 1.06
CA MET A 6 1.25 -5.41 -0.17
C MET A 6 2.18 -6.62 -0.22
N ARG A 7 3.47 -6.47 0.10
CA ARG A 7 4.44 -7.59 0.07
C ARG A 7 4.03 -8.73 1.00
N SER A 8 3.37 -8.42 2.12
CA SER A 8 2.94 -9.38 3.14
C SER A 8 1.61 -10.06 2.84
N VAL A 9 0.64 -9.34 2.25
CA VAL A 9 -0.73 -9.87 2.10
C VAL A 9 -1.13 -10.21 0.67
N CYS A 10 -0.46 -9.64 -0.34
CA CYS A 10 -0.86 -9.87 -1.73
C CYS A 10 -0.60 -11.31 -2.18
N GLY A 11 -1.36 -11.74 -3.18
CA GLY A 11 -1.06 -12.97 -3.89
C GLY A 11 0.25 -12.87 -4.67
N ARG A 12 0.75 -14.01 -5.14
CA ARG A 12 1.94 -14.08 -5.97
C ARG A 12 1.72 -15.00 -7.17
N LEU A 13 2.31 -14.62 -8.29
CA LEU A 13 2.55 -15.53 -9.40
C LEU A 13 4.02 -15.94 -9.33
N GLU A 14 4.27 -17.17 -8.86
CA GLU A 14 5.59 -17.60 -8.37
C GLU A 14 6.06 -16.63 -7.28
N SER A 15 7.08 -15.81 -7.57
CA SER A 15 7.59 -14.77 -6.66
C SER A 15 7.13 -13.36 -7.03
N ARG A 16 6.49 -13.16 -8.19
CA ARG A 16 6.06 -11.82 -8.66
C ARG A 16 4.83 -11.34 -7.91
N TYR A 17 4.78 -10.03 -7.63
CA TYR A 17 3.63 -9.40 -6.97
C TYR A 17 2.37 -9.55 -7.83
N GLN A 18 1.28 -10.02 -7.22
CA GLN A 18 -0.03 -10.05 -7.84
C GLN A 18 -0.99 -9.21 -7.00
N TYR A 19 -1.14 -7.95 -7.40
CA TYR A 19 -2.00 -6.99 -6.72
C TYR A 19 -3.48 -7.34 -6.93
N SER A 20 -4.29 -7.20 -5.87
CA SER A 20 -5.74 -7.33 -5.94
C SER A 20 -6.39 -6.29 -5.03
N ALA A 21 -7.40 -5.59 -5.54
CA ALA A 21 -8.15 -4.63 -4.75
C ALA A 21 -8.80 -5.29 -3.52
N GLY A 22 -9.40 -6.47 -3.69
CA GLY A 22 -10.10 -7.19 -2.62
C GLY A 22 -9.21 -7.76 -1.51
N ILE A 23 -7.91 -7.97 -1.79
CA ILE A 23 -6.96 -8.53 -0.83
C ILE A 23 -6.06 -7.44 -0.24
N VAL A 24 -5.55 -6.55 -1.08
CA VAL A 24 -4.55 -5.55 -0.68
C VAL A 24 -5.24 -4.24 -0.30
N TYR A 25 -5.94 -3.60 -1.23
CA TYR A 25 -6.46 -2.24 -1.07
C TYR A 25 -7.58 -2.16 -0.04
N ASN A 26 -8.63 -2.99 -0.19
CA ASN A 26 -9.80 -2.96 0.69
C ASN A 26 -9.47 -3.29 2.15
N ASN A 27 -8.36 -4.01 2.37
CA ASN A 27 -7.91 -4.40 3.70
C ASN A 27 -6.75 -3.54 4.21
N PHE A 28 -6.29 -2.55 3.45
CA PHE A 28 -5.15 -1.73 3.84
C PHE A 28 -5.56 -0.77 4.96
N PRO A 29 -4.95 -0.87 6.15
CA PRO A 29 -5.31 0.01 7.27
C PRO A 29 -4.64 1.38 7.07
N TRP A 30 -5.40 2.34 6.53
CA TRP A 30 -5.00 3.75 6.42
C TRP A 30 -5.26 4.49 7.74
N PRO A 31 -4.48 5.51 8.14
CA PRO A 31 -4.75 6.29 9.35
C PRO A 31 -6.17 6.87 9.33
N SER A 32 -6.86 6.82 10.47
CA SER A 32 -8.26 7.21 10.58
C SER A 32 -8.48 8.72 10.51
N GLU A 33 -7.52 9.51 11.01
CA GLU A 33 -7.66 10.97 11.15
C GLU A 33 -6.35 11.71 10.79
N PRO A 34 -5.86 11.61 9.55
CA PRO A 34 -4.83 12.52 9.06
C PRO A 34 -5.33 13.97 9.09
N THR A 35 -4.51 14.88 9.62
CA THR A 35 -4.78 16.33 9.61
C THR A 35 -4.65 16.90 8.19
N GLU A 36 -5.34 18.00 7.91
CA GLU A 36 -5.19 18.75 6.63
C GLU A 36 -3.72 19.04 6.29
N LYS A 37 -2.93 19.42 7.30
CA LYS A 37 -1.49 19.65 7.12
C LYS A 37 -0.76 18.39 6.64
N GLN A 38 -1.11 17.21 7.18
CA GLN A 38 -0.52 15.94 6.75
C GLN A 38 -0.97 15.59 5.33
N HIS A 39 -2.24 15.83 4.97
CA HIS A 39 -2.72 15.68 3.59
C HIS A 39 -1.90 16.51 2.61
N THR A 40 -1.82 17.83 2.82
CA THR A 40 -1.05 18.72 1.94
C THR A 40 0.44 18.33 1.88
N THR A 41 1.02 17.85 2.99
CA THR A 41 2.41 17.38 3.01
C THR A 41 2.60 16.13 2.14
N ILE A 42 1.67 15.17 2.22
CA ILE A 42 1.70 13.95 1.41
C ILE A 42 1.48 14.29 -0.07
N GLU A 43 0.53 15.16 -0.38
CA GLU A 43 0.25 15.63 -1.75
C GLU A 43 1.49 16.30 -2.37
N THR A 44 2.12 17.20 -1.64
CA THR A 44 3.35 17.88 -2.08
C THR A 44 4.47 16.89 -2.34
N ALA A 45 4.66 15.91 -1.44
CA ALA A 45 5.67 14.88 -1.61
C ALA A 45 5.35 13.92 -2.77
N ALA A 46 4.08 13.62 -3.01
CA ALA A 46 3.64 12.83 -4.15
C ALA A 46 3.88 13.56 -5.47
N GLN A 47 3.62 14.88 -5.52
CA GLN A 47 3.94 15.70 -6.68
C GLN A 47 5.45 15.71 -6.95
N ALA A 48 6.30 15.83 -5.91
CA ALA A 48 7.75 15.75 -6.07
C ALA A 48 8.23 14.41 -6.66
N VAL A 49 7.52 13.29 -6.41
CA VAL A 49 7.79 12.01 -7.09
C VAL A 49 7.44 12.08 -8.57
N LEU A 50 6.33 12.72 -8.94
CA LEU A 50 5.95 12.92 -10.35
C LEU A 50 6.96 13.82 -11.06
N ASP A 51 7.36 14.93 -10.43
CA ASP A 51 8.35 15.86 -10.96
C ASP A 51 9.71 15.16 -11.16
N ALA A 52 10.14 14.35 -10.18
CA ALA A 52 11.37 13.58 -10.29
C ALA A 52 11.34 12.52 -11.40
N ARG A 53 10.16 11.98 -11.76
CA ARG A 53 10.02 11.11 -12.94
C ARG A 53 10.10 11.91 -14.23
N ALA A 54 9.47 13.08 -14.27
CA ALA A 54 9.42 13.94 -15.45
C ALA A 54 10.80 14.44 -15.91
N THR A 55 11.81 14.45 -15.03
CA THR A 55 13.20 14.78 -15.40
C THR A 55 13.90 13.68 -16.22
N HIS A 56 13.27 12.53 -16.43
CA HIS A 56 13.83 11.37 -17.15
C HIS A 56 12.90 10.92 -18.29
N PRO A 57 12.66 11.76 -19.32
CA PRO A 57 11.63 11.52 -20.34
C PRO A 57 11.88 10.29 -21.21
N ASP A 58 13.13 9.88 -21.37
CA ASP A 58 13.52 8.72 -22.20
C ASP A 58 13.54 7.39 -21.41
N ALA A 59 13.35 7.44 -20.10
CA ALA A 59 13.36 6.25 -19.24
C ALA A 59 11.94 5.69 -19.06
N SER A 60 11.80 4.37 -19.17
CA SER A 60 10.54 3.70 -18.83
C SER A 60 10.35 3.66 -17.30
N LEU A 61 9.12 3.38 -16.85
CA LEU A 61 8.89 3.11 -15.43
C LEU A 61 9.69 1.89 -14.93
N ALA A 62 9.99 0.91 -15.78
CA ALA A 62 10.83 -0.22 -15.40
C ALA A 62 12.26 0.25 -15.08
N ASP A 63 12.83 1.12 -15.91
CA ASP A 63 14.17 1.67 -15.71
C ASP A 63 14.23 2.54 -14.44
N LEU A 64 13.23 3.39 -14.24
CA LEU A 64 13.15 4.29 -13.10
C LEU A 64 12.98 3.56 -11.76
N TYR A 65 12.40 2.36 -11.77
CA TYR A 65 12.11 1.57 -10.57
C TYR A 65 13.00 0.34 -10.41
N ASP A 66 14.05 0.19 -11.24
CA ASP A 66 15.08 -0.79 -10.98
C ASP A 66 15.76 -0.50 -9.63
N PRO A 67 15.84 -1.46 -8.69
CA PRO A 67 16.38 -1.22 -7.35
C PRO A 67 17.82 -0.71 -7.34
N VAL A 68 18.63 -1.09 -8.33
CA VAL A 68 20.04 -0.75 -8.45
C VAL A 68 20.19 0.58 -9.19
N ALA A 69 19.48 0.75 -10.31
CA ALA A 69 19.63 1.90 -11.20
C ALA A 69 18.69 3.08 -10.91
N MET A 70 17.76 2.97 -9.94
CA MET A 70 16.82 4.05 -9.60
C MET A 70 17.56 5.38 -9.38
N PRO A 71 17.20 6.45 -10.10
CA PRO A 71 17.83 7.76 -9.98
C PRO A 71 17.83 8.31 -8.54
N PRO A 72 18.93 8.91 -8.06
CA PRO A 72 19.00 9.43 -6.70
C PRO A 72 17.94 10.46 -6.34
N ASN A 73 17.53 11.31 -7.29
CA ASN A 73 16.46 12.30 -7.09
C ASN A 73 15.11 11.63 -6.83
N LEU A 74 14.77 10.60 -7.61
CA LEU A 74 13.54 9.82 -7.44
C LEU A 74 13.56 9.06 -6.11
N ARG A 75 14.69 8.42 -5.75
CA ARG A 75 14.85 7.73 -4.47
C ARG A 75 14.63 8.68 -3.28
N LYS A 76 15.20 9.89 -3.35
CA LYS A 76 15.02 10.93 -2.33
C LYS A 76 13.57 11.41 -2.23
N ALA A 77 12.87 11.54 -3.37
CA ALA A 77 11.45 11.90 -3.38
C ALA A 77 10.58 10.82 -2.69
N HIS A 78 10.84 9.53 -2.97
CA HIS A 78 10.14 8.43 -2.26
C HIS A 78 10.43 8.42 -0.76
N GLN A 79 11.68 8.64 -0.34
CA GLN A 79 12.02 8.73 1.08
C GLN A 79 11.27 9.88 1.79
N ALA A 80 11.10 11.03 1.11
CA ALA A 80 10.33 12.14 1.64
C ALA A 80 8.83 11.80 1.74
N LEU A 81 8.27 11.15 0.72
CA LEU A 81 6.89 10.68 0.72
C LEU A 81 6.64 9.64 1.82
N ASP A 82 7.52 8.64 1.96
CA ASP A 82 7.42 7.64 3.03
C ASP A 82 7.49 8.29 4.40
N LYS A 83 8.35 9.29 4.60
CA LYS A 83 8.41 10.05 5.86
C LYS A 83 7.09 10.80 6.15
N ALA A 84 6.49 11.42 5.15
CA ALA A 84 5.22 12.12 5.29
C ALA A 84 4.08 11.15 5.67
N VAL A 85 4.04 9.99 5.01
CA VAL A 85 3.06 8.93 5.30
C VAL A 85 3.30 8.33 6.69
N ASP A 86 4.54 8.01 7.06
CA ASP A 86 4.88 7.48 8.39
C ASP A 86 4.43 8.45 9.50
N VAL A 87 4.57 9.77 9.29
CA VAL A 87 4.05 10.80 10.21
C VAL A 87 2.52 10.80 10.29
N ALA A 88 1.81 10.54 9.18
CA ALA A 88 0.34 10.43 9.20
C ALA A 88 -0.15 9.22 10.01
N TYR A 89 0.64 8.15 10.10
CA TYR A 89 0.38 7.02 11.00
C TYR A 89 0.69 7.31 12.48
N GLY A 90 1.20 8.50 12.82
CA GLY A 90 1.48 8.92 14.19
C GLY A 90 2.70 8.25 14.84
N LYS A 91 3.34 7.28 14.18
CA LYS A 91 4.51 6.56 14.69
C LYS A 91 5.77 7.07 14.00
N LYS A 92 6.72 7.57 14.79
CA LYS A 92 8.02 8.05 14.31
C LYS A 92 9.00 6.88 14.22
N ASN A 93 9.82 6.87 13.17
CA ASN A 93 11.02 6.04 13.02
C ASN A 93 10.80 4.53 12.85
N PHE A 94 10.01 4.11 11.86
CA PHE A 94 10.10 2.72 11.41
C PHE A 94 11.49 2.43 10.86
N THR A 95 12.21 1.48 11.47
CA THR A 95 13.58 1.13 11.07
C THR A 95 13.62 -0.02 10.05
N SER A 96 12.49 -0.73 9.84
CA SER A 96 12.39 -1.82 8.87
C SER A 96 10.96 -2.05 8.39
N ASP A 97 10.83 -2.75 7.26
CA ASP A 97 9.51 -3.17 6.75
C ASP A 97 8.82 -4.15 7.70
N ALA A 98 9.55 -4.98 8.44
CA ALA A 98 8.96 -5.87 9.45
C ALA A 98 8.23 -5.09 10.55
N GLN A 99 8.82 -3.98 11.03
CA GLN A 99 8.15 -3.10 12.00
C GLN A 99 6.91 -2.43 11.42
N ARG A 100 6.95 -2.02 10.14
CA ARG A 100 5.78 -1.45 9.44
C ARG A 100 4.65 -2.48 9.36
N VAL A 101 4.97 -3.72 8.98
CA VAL A 101 3.98 -4.80 8.85
C VAL A 101 3.34 -5.13 10.20
N ALA A 102 4.13 -5.30 11.27
CA ALA A 102 3.60 -5.57 12.60
C ALA A 102 2.62 -4.47 13.06
N PHE A 103 3.02 -3.21 12.91
CA PHE A 103 2.17 -2.07 13.23
C PHE A 103 0.89 -2.01 12.39
N LEU A 104 0.97 -2.30 11.09
CA LEU A 104 -0.21 -2.33 10.22
C LEU A 104 -1.17 -3.46 10.62
N PHE A 105 -0.67 -4.62 11.06
CA PHE A 105 -1.55 -5.69 11.57
C PHE A 105 -2.24 -5.32 12.88
N GLU A 106 -1.55 -4.64 13.81
CA GLU A 106 -2.18 -4.08 15.02
C GLU A 106 -3.30 -3.09 14.66
N LEU A 107 -3.05 -2.20 13.70
CA LEU A 107 -4.03 -1.22 13.23
C LEU A 107 -5.21 -1.89 12.52
N TYR A 108 -4.94 -2.87 11.66
CA TYR A 108 -5.96 -3.67 11.00
C TYR A 108 -6.86 -4.40 12.00
N HIS A 109 -6.26 -5.01 13.04
CA HIS A 109 -7.02 -5.64 14.11
C HIS A 109 -7.93 -4.65 14.82
N LYS A 110 -7.43 -3.46 15.17
CA LYS A 110 -8.22 -2.39 15.79
C LYS A 110 -9.41 -1.95 14.92
N TYR A 111 -9.23 -1.86 13.60
CA TYR A 111 -10.32 -1.47 12.70
C TYR A 111 -11.34 -2.59 12.50
N THR A 112 -10.89 -3.85 12.46
CA THR A 112 -11.77 -4.99 12.22
C THR A 112 -12.46 -5.52 13.47
N SER A 113 -11.91 -5.32 14.67
CA SER A 113 -12.54 -5.69 15.93
C SER A 113 -13.84 -4.92 16.21
N LEU A 114 -14.03 -3.78 15.55
CA LEU A 114 -15.24 -2.95 15.65
C LEU A 114 -16.35 -3.40 14.70
N LEU A 115 -16.06 -4.31 13.78
CA LEU A 115 -17.04 -4.80 12.83
C LEU A 115 -17.95 -5.86 13.49
N PRO A 116 -19.26 -5.84 13.23
CA PRO A 116 -20.14 -6.92 13.67
C PRO A 116 -19.69 -8.24 13.04
N ALA A 117 -19.96 -9.36 13.75
CA ALA A 117 -19.62 -10.68 13.26
C ALA A 117 -20.19 -10.88 11.84
N PRO A 118 -19.39 -11.40 10.89
CA PRO A 118 -19.85 -11.54 9.52
C PRO A 118 -21.10 -12.42 9.48
N GLU A 119 -22.16 -11.94 8.83
CA GLU A 119 -23.31 -12.78 8.54
C GLU A 119 -22.85 -14.00 7.75
N THR A 120 -23.23 -15.19 8.20
CA THR A 120 -22.82 -16.43 7.54
C THR A 120 -23.29 -16.41 6.08
N PRO A 121 -22.39 -16.59 5.09
CA PRO A 121 -22.77 -16.47 3.70
C PRO A 121 -23.80 -17.56 3.36
N LYS A 122 -24.99 -17.14 2.90
CA LYS A 122 -26.03 -18.07 2.43
C LYS A 122 -25.44 -18.93 1.31
N LYS A 123 -25.37 -20.25 1.55
CA LYS A 123 -24.87 -21.24 0.56
C LYS A 123 -25.53 -20.98 -0.79
N ARG A 124 -24.74 -20.58 -1.79
CA ARG A 124 -25.19 -20.41 -3.17
C ARG A 124 -25.66 -21.78 -3.69
N LYS A 125 -26.95 -21.92 -4.04
CA LYS A 125 -27.47 -23.16 -4.66
C LYS A 125 -26.66 -23.46 -5.92
N LYS A 126 -26.06 -24.65 -6.00
CA LYS A 126 -25.37 -25.12 -7.20
C LYS A 126 -26.37 -25.13 -8.36
N ARG A 127 -26.06 -24.39 -9.43
CA ARG A 127 -26.85 -24.37 -10.66
C ARG A 127 -26.61 -25.71 -11.35
N VAL A 128 -27.59 -26.61 -11.28
CA VAL A 128 -27.54 -27.91 -11.97
C VAL A 128 -27.72 -27.63 -13.46
N TYR A 129 -26.67 -27.84 -14.26
CA TYR A 129 -26.80 -27.80 -15.72
C TYR A 129 -27.52 -29.07 -16.17
N ARG A 130 -28.70 -28.90 -16.80
CA ARG A 130 -29.41 -29.99 -17.49
C ARG A 130 -28.62 -30.30 -18.77
N LYS A 131 -28.05 -31.49 -18.82
CA LYS A 131 -27.39 -32.05 -20.01
C LYS A 131 -28.50 -32.44 -21.00
N TYR A 132 -28.42 -31.95 -22.23
CA TYR A 132 -29.16 -32.52 -23.37
C TYR A 132 -28.35 -33.69 -23.94
#